data_AF-A0AAU4WZA9-F1
#
_entry.id   AF-A0AAU4WZA9-F1
#
_cell.length_a   1.000
_cell.length_b   1.000
_cell.length_c   1.000
_cell.angle_alpha   90.00
_cell.angle_beta   90.00
_cell.angle_gamma   90.00
#
_symmetry.space_group_name_H-M   'P 1'
#
loop_
_entity.id
_entity.type
_entity.pdbx_description
1 polymer ?
#
loop_
_entity_poly.entity_id
_entity_poly.type
_entity_poly.pdbx_seq_one_letter_code
_entity_poly.pdbx_strand_id
1 'polypeptide(L)'
;MPRTLPHWPYATAVDQALVDRGVPPGTVRLNLGARPDERMRIRLSWDVSRCVGPGGIRLLWHEETGWAYAYVGPGYSIPRGPVTSLRRVYATPKAVAAAADSLVHTGRPPAEAHEQEWLQADAVRAAIDACRSR
;
A
#
# COMPACT_ATOMS: atom_id res chain seq x y z
N MET A 1 16.50 6.46 8.33
CA MET A 1 15.82 5.66 9.37
C MET A 1 14.37 5.45 8.98
N PRO A 2 13.98 4.26 8.48
CA PRO A 2 12.58 3.97 8.13
C PRO A 2 11.70 3.63 9.36
N ARG A 3 12.30 3.05 10.42
CA ARG A 3 11.63 2.53 11.62
C ARG A 3 11.02 3.59 12.55
N THR A 4 11.21 4.87 12.25
CA THR A 4 10.74 6.00 13.06
C THR A 4 9.45 6.63 12.53
N LEU A 5 8.93 6.15 11.39
CA LEU A 5 7.70 6.70 10.79
C LEU A 5 6.45 6.13 11.49
N PRO A 6 5.41 6.95 11.76
CA PRO A 6 4.20 6.49 12.46
C PRO A 6 3.47 5.34 11.78
N HIS A 7 3.50 5.29 10.44
CA HIS A 7 2.88 4.24 9.64
C HIS A 7 3.82 3.06 9.34
N TRP A 8 5.05 3.05 9.90
CA TRP A 8 6.00 1.95 9.78
C TRP A 8 5.40 0.60 10.25
N PRO A 9 4.67 0.50 11.38
CA PRO A 9 4.05 -0.76 11.79
C PRO A 9 3.10 -1.32 10.74
N TYR A 10 2.29 -0.45 10.11
CA TYR A 10 1.39 -0.89 9.04
C TYR A 10 2.16 -1.36 7.80
N ALA A 11 3.18 -0.61 7.40
CA ALA A 11 4.05 -1.00 6.28
C ALA A 11 4.74 -2.35 6.53
N THR A 12 5.27 -2.59 7.74
CA THR A 12 5.88 -3.87 8.12
C THR A 12 4.87 -5.01 8.12
N ALA A 13 3.66 -4.79 8.63
CA ALA A 13 2.63 -5.83 8.63
C ALA A 13 2.20 -6.20 7.20
N VAL A 14 2.07 -5.20 6.31
CA VAL A 14 1.79 -5.41 4.88
C VAL A 14 2.94 -6.14 4.18
N ASP A 15 4.18 -5.74 4.43
CA ASP A 15 5.37 -6.39 3.87
C ASP A 15 5.46 -7.87 4.30
N GLN A 16 5.24 -8.15 5.59
CA GLN A 16 5.20 -9.53 6.07
C GLN A 16 4.08 -10.34 5.41
N ALA A 17 2.86 -9.79 5.30
CA ALA A 17 1.75 -10.50 4.66
C ALA A 17 2.00 -10.76 3.16
N LEU A 18 2.74 -9.88 2.49
CA LEU A 18 3.19 -10.09 1.11
C LEU A 18 4.21 -11.21 1.01
N VAL A 19 5.20 -11.23 1.91
CA VAL A 19 6.22 -12.29 1.98
C VAL A 19 5.59 -13.65 2.28
N ASP A 20 4.69 -13.73 3.25
CA ASP A 20 3.98 -14.96 3.61
C ASP A 20 3.17 -15.53 2.43
N ARG A 21 2.74 -14.67 1.51
CA ARG A 21 2.01 -15.04 0.30
C ARG A 21 2.93 -15.27 -0.91
N GLY A 22 4.23 -15.09 -0.78
CA GLY A 22 5.20 -15.26 -1.86
C GLY A 22 5.26 -14.09 -2.85
N VAL A 23 4.73 -12.91 -2.50
CA VAL A 23 4.62 -11.74 -3.38
C VAL A 23 5.50 -10.57 -2.88
N PRO A 24 6.85 -10.72 -2.77
CA PRO A 24 7.65 -9.63 -2.25
C PRO A 24 7.70 -8.46 -3.27
N PRO A 25 7.56 -7.22 -2.79
CA PRO A 25 7.68 -6.04 -3.63
C PRO A 25 9.13 -5.85 -4.12
N GLY A 26 9.29 -5.32 -5.32
CA GLY A 26 10.61 -4.94 -5.85
C GLY A 26 11.16 -3.66 -5.19
N THR A 27 10.28 -2.77 -4.73
CA THR A 27 10.66 -1.58 -3.96
C THR A 27 9.54 -1.15 -3.02
N VAL A 28 9.88 -0.99 -1.74
CA VAL A 28 9.04 -0.33 -0.73
C VAL A 28 9.59 1.07 -0.47
N ARG A 29 8.74 2.09 -0.54
CA ARG A 29 9.06 3.47 -0.15
C ARG A 29 8.02 3.98 0.82
N LEU A 30 8.50 4.72 1.81
CA LEU A 30 7.69 5.39 2.80
C LEU A 30 8.05 6.86 2.79
N ASN A 31 7.05 7.72 2.83
CA ASN A 31 7.25 9.16 2.91
C ASN A 31 6.50 9.71 4.13
N LEU A 32 7.24 10.43 4.96
CA LEU A 32 6.65 11.45 5.82
C LEU A 32 6.29 12.63 4.91
N GLY A 33 5.11 13.20 5.05
CA GLY A 33 4.89 14.53 4.48
C GLY A 33 5.97 15.48 5.00
N ALA A 34 6.54 16.31 4.13
CA ALA A 34 7.63 17.24 4.49
C ALA A 34 7.16 18.38 5.41
N ARG A 35 5.86 18.55 5.57
CA ARG A 35 5.21 19.57 6.41
C ARG A 35 4.11 18.95 7.29
N PRO A 36 3.69 19.60 8.39
CA PRO A 36 2.62 19.10 9.26
C PRO A 36 1.27 18.86 8.53
N ASP A 37 1.00 19.64 7.48
CA ASP A 37 -0.16 19.49 6.60
C ASP A 37 0.04 18.41 5.52
N GLU A 38 1.29 18.08 5.16
CA GLU A 38 1.58 17.05 4.18
C GLU A 38 1.30 15.64 4.73
N ARG A 39 0.63 14.83 3.91
CA ARG A 39 0.11 13.51 4.30
C ARG A 39 1.12 12.40 4.12
N MET A 40 1.03 11.40 5.01
CA MET A 40 1.90 10.24 4.95
C MET A 40 1.50 9.29 3.82
N ARG A 41 2.50 8.63 3.21
CA ARG A 41 2.29 7.75 2.05
C ARG A 41 3.17 6.51 2.13
N ILE A 42 2.59 5.36 1.76
CA ILE A 42 3.33 4.12 1.50
C ILE A 42 3.24 3.86 0.01
N ARG A 43 4.36 3.46 -0.60
CA ARG A 43 4.41 3.06 -2.00
C ARG A 43 5.10 1.71 -2.11
N LEU A 44 4.38 0.75 -2.67
CA LEU A 44 4.87 -0.57 -3.00
C LEU A 44 4.93 -0.68 -4.52
N SER A 45 6.06 -1.10 -5.08
CA SER A 45 6.25 -1.24 -6.52
C SER A 45 6.81 -2.64 -6.82
N TRP A 46 6.28 -3.29 -7.85
CA TRP A 46 6.77 -4.58 -8.35
C TRP A 46 7.52 -4.41 -9.66
N ASP A 47 8.47 -5.32 -9.87
CA ASP A 47 9.19 -5.46 -11.13
C ASP A 47 8.24 -5.90 -12.25
N VAL A 48 8.51 -5.43 -13.47
CA VAL A 48 7.78 -5.81 -14.70
C VAL A 48 7.78 -7.32 -14.90
N SER A 49 8.90 -7.98 -14.66
CA SER A 49 9.06 -9.44 -14.81
C SER A 49 8.13 -10.26 -13.92
N ARG A 50 7.62 -9.67 -12.83
CA ARG A 50 6.72 -10.34 -11.89
C ARG A 50 5.26 -10.13 -12.24
N CYS A 51 4.94 -9.18 -13.11
CA CYS A 51 3.56 -8.82 -13.42
C CYS A 51 3.07 -9.52 -14.68
N VAL A 52 1.78 -9.83 -14.75
CA VAL A 52 1.16 -10.38 -15.96
C VAL A 52 0.89 -9.27 -16.96
N GLY A 53 1.62 -9.32 -18.08
CA GLY A 53 1.56 -8.37 -19.19
C GLY A 53 2.78 -7.43 -19.25
N PRO A 54 2.87 -6.60 -20.30
CA PRO A 54 3.96 -5.64 -20.42
C PRO A 54 3.79 -4.52 -19.38
N GLY A 55 4.76 -4.39 -18.47
CA GLY A 55 4.81 -3.35 -17.44
C GLY A 55 4.73 -3.93 -16.02
N GLY A 56 4.95 -3.07 -15.03
CA GLY A 56 4.87 -3.38 -13.61
C GLY A 56 3.61 -2.82 -12.98
N ILE A 57 3.44 -3.11 -11.69
CA ILE A 57 2.32 -2.61 -10.88
C ILE A 57 2.88 -1.82 -9.70
N ARG A 58 2.15 -0.77 -9.32
CA ARG A 58 2.42 0.03 -8.14
C ARG A 58 1.17 0.12 -7.29
N LEU A 59 1.28 -0.25 -6.02
CA LEU A 59 0.30 0.08 -5.00
C LEU A 59 0.75 1.34 -4.26
N LEU A 60 -0.21 2.23 -4.02
CA LEU A 60 -0.02 3.45 -3.27
C LEU A 60 -1.04 3.47 -2.15
N TRP A 61 -0.57 3.62 -0.92
CA TRP A 61 -1.41 3.89 0.22
C TRP A 61 -1.29 5.37 0.59
N HIS A 62 -2.44 5.97 0.83
CA HIS A 62 -2.60 7.31 1.36
C HIS A 62 -3.42 7.25 2.64
N GLU A 63 -3.01 8.06 3.61
CA GLU A 63 -3.64 8.12 4.92
C GLU A 63 -5.15 8.43 4.92
N GLU A 64 -5.66 9.21 3.96
CA GLU A 64 -7.08 9.57 3.93
C GLU A 64 -7.89 8.69 2.97
N THR A 65 -7.28 8.29 1.85
CA THR A 65 -7.99 7.63 0.75
C THR A 65 -7.71 6.14 0.65
N GLY A 66 -6.77 5.63 1.45
CA GLY A 66 -6.42 4.22 1.46
C GLY A 66 -5.61 3.80 0.23
N TRP A 67 -5.91 2.62 -0.30
CA TRP A 67 -5.12 1.98 -1.34
C TRP A 67 -5.61 2.32 -2.74
N ALA A 68 -4.66 2.70 -3.61
CA ALA A 68 -4.83 2.88 -5.03
C ALA A 68 -3.74 2.13 -5.80
N TYR A 69 -3.96 1.94 -7.10
CA TYR A 69 -2.98 1.27 -7.95
C TYR A 69 -2.76 2.00 -9.29
N ALA A 70 -1.58 1.76 -9.84
CA ALA A 70 -1.18 2.26 -11.15
C ALA A 70 -0.41 1.18 -11.91
N TYR A 71 -0.56 1.18 -13.24
CA TYR A 71 0.35 0.45 -14.12
C TYR A 71 1.55 1.31 -14.41
N VAL A 72 2.73 0.69 -14.42
CA VAL A 72 4.01 1.37 -14.61
C VAL A 72 4.75 0.73 -15.75
N GLY A 73 5.37 1.54 -16.59
CA GLY A 73 6.30 1.06 -17.61
C GLY A 73 7.47 2.01 -17.75
N PRO A 74 8.34 1.80 -18.74
CA PRO A 74 9.51 2.65 -18.96
C PRO A 74 9.07 4.11 -19.18
N GLY A 75 9.35 4.98 -18.21
CA GLY A 75 9.03 6.41 -18.28
C GLY A 75 7.57 6.80 -18.06
N TYR A 76 6.66 5.87 -17.76
CA TYR A 76 5.24 6.21 -17.54
C TYR A 76 4.62 5.52 -16.33
N SER A 77 3.56 6.16 -15.80
CA SER A 77 2.72 5.66 -14.72
C SER A 77 1.28 6.03 -15.03
N ILE A 78 0.42 5.05 -15.27
CA ILE A 78 -1.01 5.25 -15.57
C ILE A 78 -1.80 4.91 -14.31
N PRO A 79 -2.33 5.90 -13.57
CA PRO A 79 -3.22 5.66 -12.45
C PRO A 79 -4.45 4.90 -12.91
N ARG A 80 -4.83 3.84 -12.19
CA ARG A 80 -6.05 3.08 -12.46
C ARG A 80 -7.18 3.43 -11.50
N GLY A 81 -6.84 3.86 -10.29
CA GLY A 81 -7.80 4.32 -9.30
C GLY A 81 -7.67 3.57 -7.97
N PRO A 82 -8.66 3.70 -7.09
CA PRO A 82 -8.67 2.98 -5.81
C PRO A 82 -8.71 1.47 -6.04
N VAL A 83 -8.10 0.72 -5.13
CA VAL A 83 -8.25 -0.73 -5.07
C VAL A 83 -9.62 -0.99 -4.45
N THR A 84 -10.64 -1.18 -5.29
CA THR A 84 -12.06 -1.24 -4.87
C THR A 84 -12.37 -2.36 -3.87
N SER A 85 -11.56 -3.42 -3.85
CA SER A 85 -11.65 -4.49 -2.85
C SER A 85 -11.10 -4.10 -1.48
N LEU A 86 -10.39 -2.98 -1.34
CA LEU A 86 -9.84 -2.50 -0.07
C LEU A 86 -10.61 -1.25 0.36
N ARG A 87 -11.73 -1.45 1.09
CA ARG A 87 -12.65 -0.34 1.45
C ARG A 87 -12.19 0.51 2.63
N ARG A 88 -11.19 0.04 3.38
CA ARG A 88 -10.66 0.72 4.55
C ARG A 88 -9.30 1.33 4.22
N VAL A 89 -9.04 2.51 4.79
CA VAL A 89 -7.72 3.14 4.74
C VAL A 89 -6.66 2.14 5.23
N TYR A 90 -6.88 1.57 6.42
CA TYR A 90 -6.03 0.53 6.98
C TYR A 90 -6.67 -0.84 6.73
N ALA A 91 -6.87 -1.21 5.46
CA ALA A 91 -7.28 -2.58 5.13
C ALA A 91 -6.32 -3.61 5.76
N THR A 92 -6.82 -4.79 6.12
CA THR A 92 -5.97 -5.80 6.76
C THR A 92 -4.76 -6.13 5.88
N PRO A 93 -3.56 -6.34 6.46
CA PRO A 93 -2.38 -6.71 5.69
C PRO A 93 -2.59 -7.91 4.77
N LYS A 94 -3.37 -8.90 5.22
CA LYS A 94 -3.76 -10.07 4.41
C LYS A 94 -4.59 -9.69 3.18
N ALA A 95 -5.54 -8.76 3.33
CA ALA A 95 -6.34 -8.26 2.21
C ALA A 95 -5.48 -7.47 1.21
N VAL A 96 -4.57 -6.64 1.71
CA VAL A 96 -3.60 -5.93 0.85
C VAL A 96 -2.73 -6.91 0.07
N ALA A 97 -2.23 -7.97 0.74
CA ALA A 97 -1.46 -9.01 0.09
C ALA A 97 -2.27 -9.77 -0.96
N ALA A 98 -3.55 -10.06 -0.69
CA ALA A 98 -4.46 -10.65 -1.67
C ALA A 98 -4.69 -9.76 -2.90
N ALA A 99 -4.86 -8.46 -2.68
CA ALA A 99 -5.03 -7.51 -3.75
C ALA A 99 -3.77 -7.36 -4.60
N ALA A 100 -2.60 -7.28 -3.96
CA ALA A 100 -1.31 -7.26 -4.63
C ALA A 100 -1.09 -8.52 -5.47
N ASP A 101 -1.32 -9.70 -4.89
CA ASP A 101 -1.23 -11.00 -5.55
C ASP A 101 -2.11 -11.07 -6.80
N SER A 102 -3.39 -10.71 -6.67
CA SER A 102 -4.33 -10.68 -7.79
C SER A 102 -3.91 -9.68 -8.86
N LEU A 103 -3.46 -8.49 -8.47
CA LEU A 103 -2.96 -7.48 -9.41
C LEU A 103 -1.74 -7.98 -10.16
N VAL A 104 -0.74 -8.51 -9.45
CA VAL A 104 0.50 -9.05 -10.03
C VAL A 104 0.19 -10.17 -11.03
N HIS A 105 -0.73 -11.08 -10.71
CA HIS A 105 -1.03 -12.25 -11.54
C HIS A 105 -2.13 -12.04 -12.59
N THR A 106 -3.00 -11.05 -12.46
CA THR A 106 -4.16 -10.89 -13.36
C THR A 106 -4.31 -9.49 -13.92
N GLY A 107 -3.51 -8.54 -13.43
CA GLY A 107 -3.65 -7.11 -13.71
C GLY A 107 -4.87 -6.47 -13.04
N ARG A 108 -5.70 -7.22 -12.32
CA ARG A 108 -6.97 -6.73 -11.75
C ARG A 108 -7.00 -6.91 -10.24
N PRO A 109 -7.65 -6.01 -9.49
CA PRO A 109 -7.90 -6.24 -8.08
C PRO A 109 -8.94 -7.37 -7.91
N PRO A 110 -9.00 -8.02 -6.74
CA PRO A 110 -10.05 -8.98 -6.41
C PRO A 110 -11.44 -8.37 -6.57
N ALA A 111 -12.42 -9.17 -6.99
CA ALA A 111 -13.81 -8.72 -7.13
C ALA A 111 -14.49 -8.55 -5.76
N GLU A 112 -14.17 -9.43 -4.81
CA GLU A 112 -14.72 -9.40 -3.46
C GLU A 112 -14.10 -8.29 -2.63
N ALA A 113 -14.97 -7.52 -1.96
CA ALA A 113 -14.54 -6.46 -1.08
C ALA A 113 -14.19 -6.99 0.31
N HIS A 114 -13.07 -6.53 0.84
CA HIS A 114 -12.67 -6.73 2.21
C HIS A 114 -13.04 -5.49 3.04
N GLU A 115 -13.94 -5.69 4.00
CA GLU A 115 -14.51 -4.58 4.79
C GLU A 115 -13.84 -4.37 6.14
N GLN A 116 -13.06 -5.36 6.60
CA GLN A 116 -12.42 -5.27 7.92
C GLN A 116 -11.23 -4.33 7.88
N GLU A 117 -11.10 -3.56 8.95
CA GLU A 117 -9.96 -2.72 9.23
C GLU A 117 -8.93 -3.48 10.06
N TRP A 118 -7.66 -3.11 9.89
CA TRP A 118 -6.57 -3.68 10.66
C TRP A 118 -6.67 -3.27 12.13
N LEU A 119 -6.57 -4.24 13.04
CA LEU A 119 -6.76 -4.04 14.49
C LEU A 119 -5.84 -2.97 15.11
N GLN A 120 -4.68 -2.72 14.51
CA GLN A 120 -3.69 -1.75 15.01
C GLN A 120 -3.81 -0.38 14.33
N ALA A 121 -4.84 -0.17 13.51
CA ALA A 121 -5.05 1.08 12.77
C ALA A 121 -5.16 2.30 13.72
N ASP A 122 -5.87 2.17 14.83
CA ASP A 122 -6.07 3.28 15.77
C ASP A 122 -4.77 3.72 16.44
N ALA A 123 -3.87 2.77 16.75
CA ALA A 123 -2.55 3.09 17.28
C ALA A 123 -1.70 3.85 16.25
N VAL A 124 -1.78 3.49 14.96
CA VAL A 124 -1.08 4.21 13.90
C VAL A 124 -1.67 5.60 13.69
N ARG A 125 -3.01 5.75 13.69
CA ARG A 125 -3.67 7.07 13.62
C ARG A 125 -3.20 7.97 14.76
N ALA A 126 -3.25 7.48 16.00
CA ALA A 126 -2.80 8.24 17.16
C ALA A 126 -1.32 8.65 17.06
N ALA A 127 -0.45 7.78 16.54
CA ALA A 127 0.95 8.12 16.31
C ALA A 127 1.14 9.18 15.21
N ILE A 128 0.32 9.15 14.15
CA ILE A 128 0.31 10.18 13.11
C ILE A 128 -0.11 11.52 13.70
N ASP A 129 -1.20 11.55 14.46
CA ASP A 129 -1.72 12.78 15.07
C ASP A 129 -0.71 13.37 16.06
N ALA A 130 -0.07 12.54 16.88
CA ALA A 130 0.99 12.98 17.78
C ALA A 130 2.23 13.53 17.07
N CYS A 131 2.52 13.07 15.85
CA CYS A 131 3.58 13.64 15.01
C CYS A 131 3.21 15.00 14.42
N ARG A 132 1.92 15.27 14.18
CA ARG A 132 1.44 16.57 13.66
C ARG A 132 1.34 17.65 14.71
N SER A 133 1.10 17.26 15.96
CA SER A 133 0.98 18.20 17.08
C SER A 133 2.33 18.67 17.64
N ARG A 134 3.44 18.25 17.06
CA ARG A 134 4.82 18.63 17.43
C ARG A 134 5.35 19.68 16.48
#